data_AF-A0A8S3YLD1-F1
#
_entry.id   AF-A0A8S3YLD1-F1
#
_cell.length_a   1.000
_cell.length_b   1.000
_cell.length_c   1.000
_cell.angle_alpha   90.00
_cell.angle_beta   90.00
_cell.angle_gamma   90.00
#
_symmetry.space_group_name_H-M   'P 1'
#
loop_
_entity.id
_entity.type
_entity.pdbx_description
1 polymer ?
#
loop_
_entity_poly.entity_id
_entity_poly.type
_entity_poly.pdbx_seq_one_letter_code
_entity_poly.pdbx_strand_id
1 'polypeptide(L)' 'MPLAKDLLHPSLEEEEKSKCKLKRLVQSPNTYFMDVKCPGCDKITTVFSHAQTVVLC' A
#
# COMPACT_ATOMS: atom_id res chain seq x y z
N MET A 1 3.15 25.25 -22.37
CA MET A 1 2.40 24.12 -22.95
C MET A 1 2.91 22.86 -22.24
N PRO A 2 2.10 22.06 -21.52
CA PRO A 2 2.61 20.78 -21.07
C PRO A 2 2.90 19.95 -22.33
N LEU A 3 4.10 19.37 -22.40
CA LEU A 3 4.40 18.32 -23.38
C LEU A 3 3.30 17.24 -23.29
N ALA A 4 2.99 16.60 -24.42
CA ALA A 4 2.02 15.50 -24.46
C ALA A 4 2.37 14.47 -23.38
N LYS A 5 1.47 14.28 -22.40
CA LYS A 5 1.62 13.26 -21.35
C LYS A 5 1.05 11.95 -21.85
N ASP A 6 1.82 10.87 -21.73
CA ASP A 6 1.31 9.53 -21.96
C ASP A 6 0.36 9.15 -20.80
N LEU A 7 -0.88 8.82 -21.16
CA LEU A 7 -1.92 8.42 -20.21
C LEU A 7 -1.98 6.90 -20.02
N LEU A 8 -1.45 6.13 -20.96
CA LEU A 8 -1.54 4.67 -20.97
C LEU A 8 -0.37 4.02 -20.22
N HIS A 9 0.80 4.66 -20.22
CA HIS A 9 2.00 4.15 -19.55
C HIS A 9 2.58 5.22 -18.58
N PRO A 10 1.87 5.54 -17.49
CA PRO A 10 2.39 6.42 -16.46
C PRO A 10 3.64 5.81 -15.81
N SER A 11 4.52 6.65 -15.28
CA SER A 11 5.65 6.16 -14.47
C SER A 11 5.16 5.60 -13.13
N LEU A 12 5.90 4.64 -12.57
CA LEU A 12 5.57 4.02 -11.29
C LEU A 12 5.45 5.05 -10.16
N GLU A 13 6.28 6.09 -10.17
CA GLU A 13 6.21 7.16 -9.17
C GLU A 13 4.93 7.99 -9.28
N GLU A 14 4.51 8.35 -10.49
CA GLU A 14 3.25 9.07 -10.71
C GLU A 14 2.04 8.21 -10.33
N GLU A 15 2.09 6.89 -10.56
CA GLU A 15 0.97 6.00 -10.24
C GLU A 15 0.86 5.68 -8.75
N GLU A 16 1.95 5.27 -8.10
CA GLU A 16 1.90 4.80 -6.72
C GLU A 16 1.96 5.92 -5.68
N LYS A 17 2.86 6.90 -5.85
CA LYS A 17 3.20 7.86 -4.79
C LYS A 17 2.44 9.19 -4.90
N SER A 18 2.18 9.66 -6.12
CA SER A 18 1.60 11.00 -6.32
C SER A 18 0.08 11.00 -6.44
N LYS A 19 -0.55 9.89 -6.85
CA LYS A 19 -2.00 9.80 -7.06
C LYS A 19 -2.71 9.17 -5.87
N CYS A 20 -3.91 9.68 -5.59
CA CYS A 20 -4.83 9.02 -4.68
C CYS A 20 -5.21 7.63 -5.22
N LYS A 21 -5.35 6.63 -4.33
CA LYS A 21 -5.64 5.22 -4.67
C LYS A 21 -6.80 5.00 -5.65
N LEU A 22 -7.82 5.87 -5.62
CA LEU A 22 -9.00 5.79 -6.51
C LEU A 22 -8.81 6.49 -7.86
N LYS A 23 -7.75 7.29 -8.03
CA LYS A 23 -7.45 8.08 -9.25
C LYS A 23 -6.26 7.54 -10.04
N ARG A 24 -5.79 6.33 -9.71
CA ARG A 24 -4.77 5.60 -10.49
C ARG A 24 -5.36 5.11 -11.81
N LEU A 25 -4.50 4.71 -12.75
CA LEU A 25 -4.95 4.11 -14.02
C LEU A 25 -5.74 2.84 -13.73
N VAL A 26 -5.23 2.00 -12.85
CA VAL A 26 -5.96 0.89 -12.22
C VAL A 26 -5.95 1.09 -10.71
N GLN A 27 -7.12 1.00 -10.09
CA GLN A 27 -7.23 1.22 -8.64
C GLN A 27 -6.63 0.05 -7.85
N SER A 28 -5.83 0.38 -6.85
CA SER A 28 -5.23 -0.60 -5.94
C SER A 28 -5.21 -0.04 -4.51
N PRO A 29 -5.35 -0.89 -3.48
CA PRO A 29 -5.27 -0.43 -2.09
C PRO A 29 -3.84 -0.04 -1.73
N ASN A 30 -3.69 0.94 -0.83
CA ASN A 30 -2.40 1.27 -0.20
C ASN A 30 -2.13 0.42 1.05
N THR A 31 -3.08 -0.44 1.42
CA THR A 31 -3.03 -1.27 2.61
C THR A 31 -2.32 -2.58 2.30
N TYR A 32 -1.69 -3.18 3.31
CA TYR A 32 -0.88 -4.38 3.14
C TYR A 32 -0.94 -5.22 4.42
N PHE A 33 -0.50 -6.47 4.32
CA PHE A 33 -0.28 -7.35 5.47
C PHE A 33 1.20 -7.33 5.85
N MET A 34 1.48 -7.46 7.14
CA MET A 34 2.83 -7.46 7.70
C MET A 34 3.00 -8.65 8.63
N ASP A 35 4.18 -9.24 8.62
CA ASP A 35 4.58 -10.25 9.59
C ASP A 35 5.23 -9.57 10.80
N VAL A 36 4.54 -9.59 11.94
CA VAL A 36 5.03 -9.00 13.19
C VAL A 36 5.57 -10.11 14.07
N LYS A 37 6.85 -10.01 14.44
CA LYS A 37 7.47 -10.93 15.39
C LYS A 37 7.35 -10.39 16.81
N CYS A 38 6.78 -11.19 17.72
CA CYS A 38 6.75 -10.83 19.15
C CYS A 38 8.13 -10.95 19.79
N PRO A 39 8.63 -9.91 20.50
CA PRO A 39 9.94 -9.95 21.15
C PRO A 39 10.04 -10.93 22.33
N GLY A 40 8.92 -11.35 22.93
CA GLY A 40 8.90 -12.28 24.07
C GLY A 40 8.50 -13.72 23.75
N CYS A 41 8.00 -13.97 22.54
CA CYS A 41 7.29 -15.22 22.19
C CYS A 41 7.87 -15.93 20.97
N ASP A 42 8.73 -15.26 20.19
CA ASP A 42 9.27 -15.65 18.88
C ASP A 42 8.23 -16.03 17.79
N LYS A 43 6.94 -16.01 18.11
CA LYS A 43 5.84 -16.21 17.16
C LYS A 43 5.76 -15.04 16.19
N ILE A 44 5.47 -15.37 14.93
CA ILE A 44 5.20 -14.43 13.85
C ILE A 44 3.69 -14.42 13.61
N THR A 45 3.06 -13.25 13.68
CA THR A 45 1.63 -13.07 13.39
C THR A 45 1.45 -12.15 12.18
N THR A 46 0.53 -12.53 11.29
CA THR A 46 0.16 -11.72 10.13
C THR A 46 -0.83 -10.64 10.54
N VAL A 47 -0.47 -9.37 10.40
CA VAL A 47 -1.26 -8.21 10.83
C VAL A 47 -1.61 -7.34 9.63
N PHE A 48 -2.86 -6.90 9.56
CA PHE A 48 -3.29 -5.93 8.56
C PHE A 48 -2.83 -4.51 8.94
N SER A 49 -2.27 -3.75 7.99
CA SER A 49 -1.66 -2.45 8.27
C SER A 49 -2.63 -1.38 8.78
N HIS A 50 -3.92 -1.51 8.47
CA HIS A 50 -4.98 -0.62 8.96
C HIS A 50 -6.01 -1.40 9.78
N ALA A 51 -5.54 -2.30 10.67
CA ALA A 51 -6.41 -3.09 11.54
C ALA A 51 -7.26 -2.18 12.45
N GLN A 52 -8.56 -2.46 12.52
CA GLN A 52 -9.49 -1.76 13.42
C GLN A 52 -9.57 -2.43 14.80
N THR A 53 -9.21 -3.71 14.88
CA THR A 53 -9.23 -4.51 16.10
C THR A 53 -7.85 -4.59 16.73
N VAL A 54 -7.81 -4.71 18.06
CA VAL A 54 -6.56 -5.00 18.79
C VAL A 54 -6.06 -6.38 18.39
N VAL A 55 -4.82 -6.46 17.91
CA VAL A 55 -4.16 -7.73 17.60
C VAL A 55 -3.34 -8.15 18.81
N LEU A 56 -3.65 -9.34 19.32
CA LEU A 56 -2.91 -9.97 20.40
C LEU A 56 -1.78 -10.82 19.81
N CYS A 57 -0.71 -10.98 20.60
CA CYS A 57 0.33 -11.94 20.30
C CYS A 57 -0.10 -13.37 20.64
#